data_AF-A0A7K5IPI2-F1
#
_entry.id   AF-A0A7K5IPI2-F1
#
_cell.length_a   1.000
_cell.length_b   1.000
_cell.length_c   1.000
_cell.angle_alpha   90.00
_cell.angle_beta   90.00
_cell.angle_gamma   90.00
#
_symmetry.space_group_name_H-M   'P 1'
#
loop_
_entity.id
_entity.type
_entity.pdbx_description
1 polymer ?
#
loop_
_entity_poly.entity_id
_entity_poly.type
_entity_poly.pdbx_seq_one_letter_code
_entity_poly.pdbx_strand_id
1 'polypeptide(L)'
;LPRLLIVYPWTQRFFDNFGNLSSPTAIIGNPKVRAHGKKVLTSFGEAIKNLDNLKGTYSKLSELHCERLHVDPENFRLLGDILVIVLAAHFGKDFTPACQATWQKLVGLVAHALAHKYH
;
A
#
# COMPACT_ATOMS: atom_id res chain seq x y z
N LEU A 1 6.47 1.51 -1.16
CA LEU A 1 6.36 2.63 -0.19
C LEU A 1 7.12 3.88 -0.63
N PRO A 2 8.43 3.86 -0.97
CA PRO A 2 9.15 5.08 -1.37
C PRO A 2 8.43 5.89 -2.47
N ARG A 3 7.93 5.20 -3.51
CA ARG A 3 7.22 5.85 -4.61
C ARG A 3 5.89 6.51 -4.21
N LEU A 4 5.16 5.96 -3.22
CA LEU A 4 3.97 6.59 -2.65
C LEU A 4 4.35 7.91 -1.98
N LEU A 5 5.39 7.89 -1.13
CA LEU A 5 5.84 9.07 -0.39
C LEU A 5 6.39 10.17 -1.29
N ILE A 6 6.92 9.82 -2.47
CA ILE A 6 7.44 10.77 -3.46
C ILE A 6 6.31 11.35 -4.32
N VAL A 7 5.43 10.50 -4.87
CA VAL A 7 4.36 10.93 -5.79
C VAL A 7 3.21 11.62 -5.06
N TYR A 8 2.93 11.17 -3.83
CA TYR A 8 1.83 11.65 -2.99
C TYR A 8 2.40 12.14 -1.64
N PRO A 9 3.09 13.29 -1.62
CA PRO A 9 3.89 13.71 -0.46
C PRO A 9 3.08 13.97 0.81
N TRP A 10 1.78 14.24 0.72
CA TRP A 10 0.90 14.35 1.89
C TRP A 10 0.83 13.04 2.71
N THR A 11 1.14 11.89 2.11
CA THR A 11 1.20 10.61 2.82
C THR A 11 2.38 10.53 3.79
N GLN A 12 3.37 11.42 3.69
CA GLN A 12 4.52 11.45 4.61
C GLN A 12 4.12 11.80 6.05
N ARG A 13 2.99 12.50 6.27
CA ARG A 13 2.48 12.89 7.60
C ARG A 13 2.26 11.70 8.55
N PHE A 14 2.10 10.50 8.02
CA PHE A 14 1.91 9.28 8.82
C PHE A 14 3.23 8.65 9.27
N PHE A 15 4.37 9.24 8.86
CA PHE A 15 5.70 8.67 9.01
C PHE A 15 6.70 9.64 9.65
N ASP A 16 6.25 10.62 10.44
CA ASP A 16 7.13 11.61 11.07
C ASP A 16 8.24 10.97 11.92
N ASN A 17 7.95 9.83 12.55
CA ASN A 17 8.92 9.05 13.33
C ASN A 17 9.95 8.27 12.49
N PHE A 18 9.90 8.39 11.15
CA PHE A 18 10.81 7.69 10.24
C PHE A 18 12.11 8.46 9.99
N GLY A 19 12.24 9.68 10.52
CA GLY A 19 13.41 10.53 10.35
C GLY A 19 13.34 11.31 9.03
N ASN A 20 14.48 11.48 8.36
CA ASN A 20 14.55 12.33 7.17
C ASN A 20 13.76 11.74 5.99
N LEU A 21 12.75 12.49 5.51
CA LEU A 21 11.93 12.22 4.33
C LEU A 21 11.89 13.42 3.36
N SER A 22 12.77 14.43 3.53
CA SER A 22 12.66 15.73 2.84
C SER A 22 12.94 15.72 1.34
N SER A 23 13.51 14.64 0.80
CA SER A 23 13.83 14.51 -0.62
C SER A 23 13.66 13.07 -1.12
N PRO A 24 13.49 12.85 -2.43
CA PRO A 24 13.42 11.50 -3.00
C PRO A 24 14.61 10.62 -2.59
N THR A 25 15.83 11.15 -2.59
CA THR A 25 17.04 10.43 -2.17
C THR A 25 16.97 10.04 -0.69
N ALA A 26 16.52 10.95 0.18
CA ALA A 26 16.33 10.66 1.60
C ALA A 26 15.28 9.56 1.81
N ILE A 27 14.13 9.65 1.12
CA ILE A 27 13.04 8.67 1.19
C ILE A 27 13.50 7.28 0.72
N ILE A 28 14.19 7.19 -0.41
CA ILE A 28 14.67 5.93 -0.98
C ILE A 28 15.72 5.28 -0.09
N GLY A 29 16.64 6.09 0.48
CA GLY A 29 17.69 5.63 1.38
C GLY A 29 17.20 5.31 2.80
N ASN A 30 15.96 5.65 3.16
CA ASN A 30 15.49 5.54 4.53
C ASN A 30 15.23 4.07 4.95
N PRO A 31 15.95 3.54 5.96
CA PRO A 31 15.81 2.14 6.37
C PRO A 31 14.45 1.83 7.00
N LYS A 32 13.80 2.81 7.67
CA LYS A 32 12.46 2.63 8.26
C LYS A 32 11.39 2.59 7.17
N VAL A 33 11.51 3.40 6.12
CA VAL A 33 10.63 3.31 4.93
C VAL A 33 10.76 1.93 4.28
N ARG A 34 11.98 1.43 4.09
CA ARG A 34 12.22 0.09 3.54
C ARG A 34 11.61 -1.02 4.42
N ALA A 35 11.83 -0.95 5.73
CA ALA A 35 11.29 -1.93 6.68
C ALA A 35 9.76 -1.94 6.71
N HIS A 36 9.14 -0.76 6.68
CA HIS A 36 7.67 -0.66 6.64
C HIS A 36 7.11 -1.12 5.28
N GLY A 37 7.78 -0.77 4.17
CA GLY A 37 7.42 -1.28 2.84
C GLY A 37 7.42 -2.82 2.78
N LYS A 38 8.38 -3.47 3.46
CA LYS A 38 8.38 -4.93 3.62
C LYS A 38 7.14 -5.43 4.37
N LYS A 39 6.77 -4.81 5.50
CA LYS A 39 5.56 -5.17 6.26
C LYS A 39 4.29 -5.07 5.40
N VAL A 40 4.15 -3.98 4.65
CA VAL A 40 3.02 -3.76 3.73
C VAL A 40 2.95 -4.87 2.68
N LEU A 41 4.06 -5.17 1.99
CA LEU A 41 4.09 -6.22 0.96
C LEU A 41 3.84 -7.62 1.53
N THR A 42 4.39 -7.92 2.71
CA THR A 42 4.07 -9.18 3.42
C THR A 42 2.58 -9.29 3.71
N SER A 43 1.95 -8.20 4.16
CA SER A 43 0.51 -8.17 4.41
C SER A 43 -0.32 -8.33 3.13
N PHE A 44 0.12 -7.80 1.98
CA PHE A 44 -0.50 -8.08 0.67
C PHE A 44 -0.41 -9.57 0.29
N GLY A 45 0.67 -10.25 0.66
CA GLY A 45 0.79 -11.70 0.49
C GLY A 45 -0.31 -12.49 1.22
N GLU A 46 -0.81 -11.97 2.34
CA GLU A 46 -1.93 -12.58 3.07
C GLU A 46 -3.28 -12.39 2.34
N ALA A 47 -3.47 -11.33 1.54
CA ALA A 47 -4.65 -11.22 0.68
C ALA A 47 -4.74 -12.38 -0.33
N ILE A 48 -3.61 -12.71 -0.96
CA ILE A 48 -3.53 -13.73 -2.00
C ILE A 48 -3.89 -15.12 -1.42
N LYS A 49 -3.55 -15.36 -0.16
CA LYS A 49 -3.89 -16.60 0.56
C LYS A 49 -5.35 -16.66 1.03
N ASN A 50 -6.06 -15.53 1.05
CA ASN A 50 -7.40 -15.40 1.65
C ASN A 50 -8.35 -14.59 0.74
N LEU A 51 -8.31 -14.83 -0.57
CA LEU A 51 -9.05 -14.04 -1.56
C LEU A 51 -10.57 -14.00 -1.30
N ASP A 52 -11.14 -15.07 -0.73
CA ASP A 52 -12.57 -15.17 -0.44
C ASP A 52 -12.97 -14.50 0.89
N ASN A 53 -12.01 -14.09 1.72
CA ASN A 53 -12.26 -13.52 3.05
C ASN A 53 -11.43 -12.26 3.37
N LEU A 54 -11.19 -11.41 2.37
CA LEU A 54 -10.35 -10.21 2.55
C LEU A 54 -10.83 -9.29 3.68
N LYS A 55 -12.15 -9.12 3.85
CA LYS A 55 -12.71 -8.30 4.93
C LYS A 55 -12.36 -8.86 6.31
N GLY A 56 -12.48 -10.18 6.51
CA GLY A 56 -12.08 -10.83 7.75
C GLY A 56 -10.56 -10.73 7.98
N THR A 57 -9.77 -11.01 6.94
CA THR A 57 -8.30 -10.92 6.98
C THR A 57 -7.81 -9.53 7.38
N TYR A 58 -8.44 -8.46 6.88
CA TYR A 58 -8.02 -7.09 7.11
C TYR A 58 -8.78 -6.33 8.20
N SER A 59 -9.76 -6.94 8.89
CA SER A 59 -10.60 -6.22 9.87
C SER A 59 -9.78 -5.46 10.93
N LYS A 60 -8.83 -6.14 11.59
CA LYS A 60 -7.96 -5.52 12.60
C LYS A 60 -7.08 -4.42 12.01
N LEU A 61 -6.65 -4.58 10.77
CA LEU A 61 -5.82 -3.58 10.10
C LEU A 61 -6.65 -2.36 9.68
N SER A 62 -7.90 -2.56 9.29
CA SER A 62 -8.88 -1.51 9.01
C SER A 62 -9.15 -0.65 10.25
N GLU A 63 -9.45 -1.28 11.39
CA GLU A 63 -9.63 -0.61 12.69
C GLU A 63 -8.38 0.18 13.10
N LEU A 64 -7.20 -0.43 13.01
CA LEU A 64 -5.94 0.26 13.31
C LEU A 64 -5.75 1.52 12.47
N HIS A 65 -5.96 1.43 11.15
CA HIS A 65 -5.73 2.57 10.27
C HIS A 65 -6.78 3.67 10.45
N CYS A 66 -8.03 3.31 10.80
CA CYS A 66 -9.10 4.25 11.08
C CYS A 66 -8.91 4.94 12.44
N GLU A 67 -8.88 4.15 13.52
CA GLU A 67 -9.02 4.64 14.90
C GLU A 67 -7.72 5.17 15.51
N ARG A 68 -6.56 4.69 15.03
CA ARG A 68 -5.26 5.03 15.63
C ARG A 68 -4.36 5.83 14.71
N LEU A 69 -4.34 5.47 13.43
CA LEU A 69 -3.46 6.11 12.45
C LEU A 69 -4.16 7.24 11.68
N HIS A 70 -5.50 7.28 11.73
CA HIS A 70 -6.33 8.27 11.04
C HIS A 70 -5.95 8.45 9.56
N VAL A 71 -5.71 7.32 8.88
CA VAL A 71 -5.34 7.29 7.47
C VAL A 71 -6.58 7.46 6.62
N ASP A 72 -6.61 8.47 5.74
CA ASP A 72 -7.71 8.61 4.79
C ASP A 72 -7.79 7.34 3.88
N PRO A 73 -8.96 6.68 3.77
CA PRO A 73 -9.16 5.49 2.94
C PRO A 73 -8.66 5.62 1.50
N GLU A 74 -8.69 6.82 0.92
CA GLU A 74 -8.24 7.06 -0.46
C GLU A 74 -6.75 6.71 -0.62
N ASN A 75 -5.95 6.88 0.44
CA ASN A 75 -4.53 6.53 0.39
C ASN A 75 -4.27 5.04 0.19
N PHE A 76 -5.23 4.15 0.51
CA PHE A 76 -5.10 2.72 0.19
C PHE A 76 -5.18 2.46 -1.31
N ARG A 77 -6.06 3.19 -2.02
CA ARG A 77 -6.14 3.10 -3.48
C ARG A 77 -4.86 3.63 -4.12
N LEU A 78 -4.37 4.79 -3.68
CA LEU A 78 -3.11 5.35 -4.16
C LEU A 78 -1.93 4.39 -3.99
N LEU A 79 -1.84 3.72 -2.83
CA LEU A 79 -0.81 2.71 -2.60
C LEU A 79 -0.98 1.49 -3.52
N GLY A 80 -2.23 1.06 -3.76
CA GLY A 80 -2.55 0.00 -4.72
C GLY A 80 -2.09 0.34 -6.15
N ASP A 81 -2.37 1.55 -6.63
CA ASP A 81 -1.93 2.00 -7.95
C ASP A 81 -0.40 2.07 -8.06
N ILE A 82 0.27 2.57 -7.01
CA ILE A 82 1.73 2.55 -6.93
C ILE A 82 2.28 1.12 -7.00
N LEU A 83 1.63 0.15 -6.36
CA LEU A 83 2.04 -1.26 -6.45
C LEU A 83 1.93 -1.77 -7.88
N VAL A 84 0.81 -1.52 -8.57
CA VAL A 84 0.61 -1.90 -9.98
C VAL A 84 1.69 -1.28 -10.88
N ILE A 85 2.00 0.01 -10.70
CA ILE A 85 3.05 0.71 -11.47
C ILE A 85 4.44 0.09 -11.21
N VAL A 86 4.75 -0.27 -9.96
CA VAL A 86 6.03 -0.90 -9.62
C VAL A 86 6.14 -2.31 -10.21
N LEU A 87 5.07 -3.09 -10.19
CA LEU A 87 5.03 -4.42 -10.81
C LEU A 87 5.20 -4.33 -12.34
N ALA A 88 4.50 -3.39 -12.98
CA ALA A 88 4.64 -3.14 -14.41
C ALA A 88 6.09 -2.75 -14.79
N ALA A 89 6.72 -1.87 -14.02
CA ALA A 89 8.11 -1.48 -14.24
C ALA A 89 9.11 -2.63 -14.01
N HIS A 90 8.81 -3.54 -13.07
CA HIS A 90 9.69 -4.67 -12.74
C HIS A 90 9.61 -5.81 -13.77
N PHE A 91 8.40 -6.18 -14.19
CA PHE A 91 8.16 -7.30 -15.10
C PHE A 91 8.13 -6.89 -16.58
N GLY A 92 8.03 -5.59 -16.88
CA GLY A 92 8.06 -5.07 -18.25
C GLY A 92 6.98 -5.72 -19.13
N LYS A 93 7.39 -6.38 -20.22
CA LYS A 93 6.48 -7.02 -21.18
C LYS A 93 5.72 -8.21 -20.60
N ASP A 94 6.22 -8.83 -19.53
CA ASP A 94 5.55 -9.96 -18.87
C ASP A 94 4.36 -9.50 -18.02
N PHE A 95 4.28 -8.21 -17.68
CA PHE A 95 3.11 -7.60 -17.04
C PHE A 95 2.05 -7.27 -18.09
N THR A 96 1.47 -8.32 -18.67
CA THR A 96 0.45 -8.20 -19.73
C THR A 96 -0.77 -7.41 -19.27
N PRO A 97 -1.60 -6.87 -20.19
CA PRO A 97 -2.84 -6.18 -19.82
C PRO A 97 -3.78 -7.03 -18.95
N ALA A 98 -3.84 -8.35 -19.18
CA ALA A 98 -4.62 -9.26 -18.34
C ALA A 98 -4.04 -9.39 -16.91
N CYS A 99 -2.70 -9.45 -16.79
CA CYS A 99 -2.03 -9.44 -15.49
C CYS A 99 -2.30 -8.12 -14.76
N GLN A 100 -2.18 -6.98 -15.45
CA GLN A 100 -2.50 -5.67 -14.91
C GLN A 100 -3.94 -5.59 -14.40
N ALA A 101 -4.93 -6.01 -15.20
CA ALA A 101 -6.33 -6.01 -14.80
C ALA A 101 -6.58 -6.86 -13.54
N THR A 102 -5.90 -8.01 -13.43
CA THR A 102 -5.98 -8.91 -12.28
C THR A 102 -5.43 -8.25 -11.02
N TRP A 103 -4.25 -7.63 -11.12
CA TRP A 103 -3.65 -6.90 -10.01
C TRP A 103 -4.47 -5.67 -9.62
N GLN A 104 -5.00 -4.91 -10.58
CA GLN A 104 -5.90 -3.79 -10.32
C GLN A 104 -7.16 -4.23 -9.54
N LYS A 105 -7.76 -5.37 -9.93
CA LYS A 105 -8.88 -5.94 -9.18
C LYS A 105 -8.47 -6.30 -7.76
N LEU A 106 -7.34 -6.98 -7.57
CA LEU A 106 -6.85 -7.37 -6.25
C LEU A 106 -6.59 -6.16 -5.34
N VAL A 107 -5.83 -5.16 -5.82
CA VAL A 107 -5.53 -3.98 -4.99
C VAL A 107 -6.78 -3.17 -4.67
N GLY A 108 -7.76 -3.13 -5.59
CA GLY A 108 -9.06 -2.51 -5.34
C GLY A 108 -9.86 -3.23 -4.24
N LEU A 109 -9.87 -4.56 -4.24
CA LEU A 109 -10.52 -5.36 -3.19
C LEU A 109 -9.82 -5.22 -1.84
N VAL A 110 -8.48 -5.19 -1.82
CA VAL A 110 -7.70 -4.96 -0.60
C VAL A 110 -7.97 -3.56 -0.04
N ALA A 111 -7.98 -2.53 -0.88
CA ALA A 111 -8.33 -1.17 -0.45
C ALA A 111 -9.75 -1.10 0.14
N HIS A 112 -10.72 -1.76 -0.50
CA HIS A 112 -12.09 -1.85 0.02
C HIS A 112 -12.15 -2.57 1.38
N ALA A 113 -11.42 -3.67 1.55
CA ALA A 113 -11.34 -4.39 2.82
C ALA A 113 -10.68 -3.55 3.93
N LEU A 114 -9.61 -2.82 3.60
CA LEU A 114 -8.94 -1.93 4.55
C LEU A 114 -9.77 -0.71 4.94
N ALA A 115 -10.70 -0.27 4.09
CA ALA A 115 -11.63 0.81 4.38
C ALA A 115 -12.92 0.35 5.10
N HIS A 116 -13.11 -0.96 5.33
CA HIS A 116 -14.42 -1.50 5.71
C HIS A 116 -14.91 -1.08 7.11
N LYS A 117 -14.00 -0.78 8.05
CA LYS A 117 -14.33 -0.39 9.44
C LYS A 117 -14.29 1.12 9.70
N TYR A 118 -14.23 1.93 8.64
CA TYR A 118 -14.26 3.38 8.75
C TYR A 118 -15.67 3.87 9.06
N HIS A 119 -15.79 4.80 10.00
CA HIS A 119 -17.04 5.38 10.49
C HIS A 119 -16.88 6.88 10.74
#